data_AF-A0A1I2PNU4-F1
#
_entry.id   AF-A0A1I2PNU4-F1
#
_cell.length_a   1.000
_cell.length_b   1.000
_cell.length_c   1.000
_cell.angle_alpha   90.00
_cell.angle_beta   90.00
_cell.angle_gamma   90.00
#
_symmetry.space_group_name_H-M   'P 1'
#
loop_
_entity.id
_entity.type
_entity.pdbx_description
1 polymer ?
#
loop_
_entity_poly.entity_id
_entity_poly.type
_entity_poly.pdbx_seq_one_letter_code
_entity_poly.pdbx_strand_id
1 'polypeptide(L)'
;MMNFRVAIAILGLLTTSLLSVGCSSEDHSANGVPAAPFDEWEWVGISEPVSLLDKHSRNNVFWATDDGTGEAQSYQAVYYPSMQRFDDGWVVPTRDSLLFLDEQLQVKSQFDVGEGELNQQLKGVGSVDGSAVVLNFDVSDQDNSYASRLFALNDQGIHSFSITDYVSSMRACDDGSATWLTKATDSGDLGLVRMDPSGDTTEVVLETPDGTKLTSGATLLGCSEEGSYLGFYDDSGRLHAYAVEGSWPDVVLKEDWDIGDLFPKTEKGQMNRSFQVLDGKLYSFLHEGRVIALDFENHEVYQSEVLLPPDTNPVSATVDGENIYVVTQPQGGARELRVHSFSLRDPRPSDGGFLLEGFFSLPHSERGNPYAVPHNVYPARR
;
A
#
# COMPACT_ATOMS: atom_id res chain seq x y z
N MET A 1 48.06 -63.87 45.87
CA MET A 1 46.91 -64.73 45.50
C MET A 1 45.74 -63.79 45.22
N MET A 2 45.30 -63.63 43.96
CA MET A 2 44.19 -64.40 43.35
C MET A 2 42.97 -64.47 44.29
N ASN A 3 41.72 -64.22 43.92
CA ASN A 3 41.02 -63.88 42.67
C ASN A 3 39.55 -63.62 43.13
N PHE A 4 38.91 -62.56 42.68
CA PHE A 4 37.79 -62.57 41.70
C PHE A 4 36.47 -63.26 42.12
N ARG A 5 35.38 -62.44 42.13
CA ARG A 5 34.01 -62.66 41.59
C ARG A 5 33.17 -61.40 41.94
N VAL A 6 32.79 -60.51 41.01
CA VAL A 6 31.72 -60.59 39.96
C VAL A 6 30.34 -60.79 40.64
N ALA A 7 29.27 -59.99 40.47
CA ALA A 7 28.81 -59.11 39.38
C ALA A 7 27.67 -58.12 39.79
N ILE A 8 27.63 -56.97 39.08
CA ILE A 8 26.48 -56.28 38.41
C ILE A 8 25.32 -55.66 39.23
N ALA A 9 25.13 -54.34 39.10
CA ALA A 9 23.98 -53.66 38.45
C ALA A 9 24.14 -52.11 38.53
N ILE A 10 24.57 -51.43 37.45
CA ILE A 10 23.80 -50.65 36.46
C ILE A 10 23.21 -49.32 37.00
N LEU A 11 23.79 -48.19 36.57
CA LEU A 11 23.16 -47.07 35.82
C LEU A 11 24.28 -46.01 35.61
N GLY A 12 24.92 -45.94 34.42
CA GLY A 12 24.64 -44.93 33.39
C GLY A 12 25.44 -43.63 33.61
N LEU A 13 26.76 -43.62 33.33
CA LEU A 13 27.44 -42.89 32.23
C LEU A 13 26.94 -41.44 31.98
N LEU A 14 27.76 -40.38 32.18
CA LEU A 14 28.90 -39.90 31.33
C LEU A 14 28.38 -39.49 29.92
N THR A 15 28.73 -38.40 29.23
CA THR A 15 29.81 -37.41 29.30
C THR A 15 29.67 -36.42 28.12
N THR A 16 30.33 -35.25 28.25
CA THR A 16 31.09 -34.50 27.21
C THR A 16 30.42 -33.94 25.94
N SER A 17 30.50 -32.61 25.86
CA SER A 17 31.12 -31.81 24.78
C SER A 17 30.60 -31.92 23.34
N LEU A 18 29.95 -30.84 22.88
CA LEU A 18 30.03 -30.32 21.50
C LEU A 18 29.93 -28.78 21.60
N LEU A 19 30.96 -28.00 21.30
CA LEU A 19 31.29 -27.50 19.95
C LEU A 19 30.03 -27.05 19.19
N SER A 20 29.51 -25.87 19.53
CA SER A 20 28.76 -25.08 18.56
C SER A 20 29.75 -24.30 17.71
N VAL A 21 29.93 -24.81 16.49
CA VAL A 21 30.47 -24.08 15.35
C VAL A 21 29.61 -22.83 15.20
N GLY A 22 30.18 -21.67 15.53
CA GLY A 22 29.62 -20.40 15.08
C GLY A 22 29.80 -20.33 13.58
N CYS A 23 28.76 -20.67 12.83
CA CYS A 23 28.63 -20.16 11.48
C CYS A 23 28.52 -18.65 11.62
N SER A 24 29.59 -17.93 11.27
CA SER A 24 29.49 -16.53 10.90
C SER A 24 28.44 -16.46 9.79
N SER A 25 27.29 -15.85 10.07
CA SER A 25 26.59 -15.13 9.03
C SER A 25 27.60 -14.14 8.48
N GLU A 26 27.82 -14.17 7.17
CA GLU A 26 28.55 -13.11 6.49
C GLU A 26 27.84 -11.80 6.84
N ASP A 27 28.49 -11.00 7.69
CA ASP A 27 28.22 -9.58 7.78
C ASP A 27 28.38 -9.04 6.37
N HIS A 28 27.27 -8.82 5.69
CA HIS A 28 27.21 -7.76 4.70
C HIS A 28 27.40 -6.46 5.47
N SER A 29 28.67 -6.17 5.74
CA SER A 29 29.19 -4.91 6.22
C SER A 29 28.66 -3.81 5.30
N ALA A 30 27.54 -3.21 5.70
CA ALA A 30 27.05 -1.95 5.19
C ALA A 30 28.15 -0.91 5.36
N ASN A 31 28.88 -0.64 4.28
CA ASN A 31 29.64 0.60 4.17
C ASN A 31 28.62 1.71 3.88
N GLY A 32 28.21 2.47 4.89
CA GLY A 32 27.45 3.70 4.67
C GLY A 32 26.61 4.13 5.87
N VAL A 33 27.05 5.22 6.53
CA VAL A 33 26.37 6.02 7.57
C VAL A 33 25.89 5.22 8.82
N PRO A 34 26.32 5.56 10.05
CA PRO A 34 25.71 4.98 11.25
C PRO A 34 24.19 5.16 11.19
N ALA A 35 23.41 4.11 11.46
CA ALA A 35 21.97 4.24 11.56
C ALA A 35 21.65 5.36 12.56
N ALA A 36 20.95 6.41 12.12
CA ALA A 36 20.48 7.45 13.02
C ALA A 36 19.55 6.79 14.05
N PRO A 37 19.59 7.19 15.34
CA PRO A 37 18.59 6.76 16.31
C PRO A 37 17.18 7.02 15.78
N PHE A 38 16.23 6.12 16.05
CA PHE A 38 14.82 6.29 15.66
C PHE A 38 14.24 7.65 16.10
N ASP A 39 14.72 8.17 17.23
CA ASP A 39 14.29 9.46 17.76
C ASP A 39 14.61 10.66 16.85
N GLU A 40 15.45 10.47 15.84
CA GLU A 40 15.86 11.49 14.86
C GLU A 40 15.19 11.31 13.49
N TRP A 41 14.48 10.20 13.25
CA TRP A 41 13.82 9.95 11.96
C TRP A 41 12.65 10.89 11.74
N GLU A 42 12.62 11.53 10.57
CA GLU A 42 11.51 12.37 10.15
C GLU A 42 10.59 11.64 9.19
N TRP A 43 11.16 10.86 8.28
CA TRP A 43 10.43 10.11 7.27
C TRP A 43 10.84 8.65 7.24
N VAL A 44 9.88 7.80 6.91
CA VAL A 44 10.10 6.39 6.60
C VAL A 44 9.35 6.03 5.33
N GLY A 45 9.77 4.98 4.64
CA GLY A 45 9.08 4.58 3.43
C GLY A 45 9.58 3.30 2.83
N ILE A 46 9.01 2.94 1.69
CA ILE A 46 9.45 1.81 0.88
C ILE A 46 9.82 2.29 -0.52
N SER A 47 10.87 1.71 -1.05
CA SER A 47 11.38 2.01 -2.38
C SER A 47 11.62 0.75 -3.19
N GLU A 48 11.47 0.88 -4.51
CA GLU A 48 11.73 -0.16 -5.50
C GLU A 48 12.88 0.28 -6.40
N PRO A 49 13.79 -0.62 -6.81
CA PRO A 49 14.80 -0.33 -7.81
C PRO A 49 14.17 -0.16 -9.19
N VAL A 50 14.60 0.85 -9.95
CA VAL A 50 14.13 1.07 -11.32
C VAL A 50 14.82 0.11 -12.28
N SER A 51 14.18 -1.03 -12.53
CA SER A 51 14.50 -1.97 -13.62
C SER A 51 13.46 -3.10 -13.68
N LEU A 52 13.58 -4.01 -14.64
CA LEU A 52 12.96 -5.33 -14.48
C LEU A 52 13.53 -5.98 -13.22
N LEU A 53 12.67 -6.30 -12.26
CA LEU A 53 13.02 -7.03 -11.05
C LEU A 53 13.54 -8.42 -11.43
N ASP A 54 14.69 -8.78 -10.86
CA ASP A 54 15.21 -10.13 -10.87
C ASP A 54 15.36 -10.66 -9.44
N LYS A 55 15.83 -11.90 -9.30
CA LYS A 55 15.98 -12.55 -7.98
C LYS A 55 16.96 -11.84 -7.04
N HIS A 56 17.80 -10.95 -7.54
CA HIS A 56 18.74 -10.12 -6.79
C HIS A 56 18.19 -8.73 -6.51
N SER A 57 17.12 -8.30 -7.19
CA SER A 57 16.45 -7.05 -6.86
C SER A 57 15.87 -7.08 -5.45
N ARG A 58 15.96 -5.94 -4.76
CA ARG A 58 15.45 -5.78 -3.41
C ARG A 58 14.66 -4.49 -3.28
N ASN A 59 13.51 -4.58 -2.62
CA ASN A 59 12.80 -3.40 -2.13
C ASN A 59 13.43 -3.00 -0.80
N ASN A 60 13.59 -1.69 -0.60
CA ASN A 60 14.22 -1.17 0.61
C ASN A 60 13.19 -0.39 1.43
N VAL A 61 13.03 -0.80 2.68
CA VAL A 61 12.44 0.03 3.71
C VAL A 61 13.52 0.99 4.18
N PHE A 62 13.24 2.28 4.14
CA PHE A 62 14.22 3.33 4.41
C PHE A 62 13.71 4.30 5.47
N TRP A 63 14.65 5.04 6.06
CA TRP A 63 14.41 6.19 6.93
C TRP A 63 15.13 7.42 6.37
N ALA A 64 14.68 8.61 6.72
CA ALA A 64 15.36 9.87 6.39
C ALA A 64 15.35 10.87 7.55
N THR A 65 16.45 11.61 7.68
CA THR A 65 16.68 12.73 8.60
C THR A 65 17.31 13.90 7.82
N ASP A 66 17.44 15.07 8.46
CA ASP A 66 18.15 16.22 7.89
C ASP A 66 19.58 15.88 7.42
N ASP A 67 20.22 14.89 8.03
CA ASP A 67 21.59 14.46 7.74
C ASP A 67 21.68 13.41 6.62
N GLY A 68 20.56 12.83 6.20
CA GLY A 68 20.53 11.89 5.08
C GLY A 68 19.46 10.81 5.18
N THR A 69 19.42 10.00 4.12
CA THR A 69 18.56 8.83 3.99
C THR A 69 19.38 7.55 4.19
N GLY A 70 18.86 6.61 4.97
CA GLY A 70 19.47 5.30 5.19
C GLY A 70 18.51 4.14 4.97
N GLU A 71 19.08 2.95 4.76
CA GLU A 71 18.33 1.70 4.66
C GLU A 71 18.03 1.16 6.07
N ALA A 72 16.77 0.83 6.34
CA ALA A 72 16.38 0.13 7.57
C ALA A 72 16.42 -1.39 7.36
N GLN A 73 15.81 -1.84 6.25
CA GLN A 73 15.67 -3.24 5.89
C GLN A 73 15.60 -3.39 4.36
N SER A 74 16.00 -4.55 3.87
CA SER A 74 15.97 -4.88 2.45
C SER A 74 15.36 -6.26 2.24
N TYR A 75 14.38 -6.37 1.34
CA TYR A 75 13.59 -7.57 1.15
C TYR A 75 13.46 -7.95 -0.33
N GLN A 76 13.07 -9.20 -0.59
CA GLN A 76 12.79 -9.67 -1.94
C GLN A 76 11.76 -8.77 -2.60
N ALA A 77 12.06 -8.33 -3.82
CA ALA A 77 11.28 -7.29 -4.47
C ALA A 77 9.90 -7.80 -4.95
N VAL A 78 8.94 -6.90 -4.82
CA VAL A 78 7.58 -6.94 -5.38
C VAL A 78 7.42 -5.66 -6.20
N TYR A 79 6.88 -5.74 -7.41
CA TYR A 79 6.61 -4.54 -8.22
C TYR A 79 5.52 -3.68 -7.57
N TYR A 80 5.72 -2.37 -7.60
CA TYR A 80 4.83 -1.35 -7.01
C TYR A 80 4.50 -1.62 -5.53
N PRO A 81 5.51 -1.90 -4.69
CA PRO A 81 5.27 -2.30 -3.32
C PRO A 81 4.65 -1.14 -2.53
N SER A 82 3.73 -1.45 -1.63
CA SER A 82 3.23 -0.48 -0.67
C SER A 82 3.50 -0.90 0.77
N MET A 83 4.11 0.00 1.53
CA MET A 83 4.16 -0.06 2.97
C MET A 83 2.90 0.58 3.52
N GLN A 84 2.25 0.01 4.53
CA GLN A 84 1.05 0.59 5.16
C GLN A 84 1.24 0.65 6.67
N ARG A 85 0.70 1.68 7.31
CA ARG A 85 0.59 1.70 8.77
C ARG A 85 -0.39 0.63 9.22
N PHE A 86 0.00 -0.11 10.25
CA PHE A 86 -0.84 -1.13 10.83
C PHE A 86 -0.51 -1.28 12.31
N ASP A 87 -1.52 -1.11 13.18
CA ASP A 87 -1.33 -1.07 14.64
C ASP A 87 -0.26 0.00 15.01
N ASP A 88 0.65 -0.32 15.93
CA ASP A 88 1.77 0.56 16.32
C ASP A 88 2.98 0.48 15.35
N GLY A 89 2.81 -0.10 14.16
CA GLY A 89 3.92 -0.36 13.25
C GLY A 89 3.53 -0.34 11.78
N TRP A 90 4.05 -1.31 11.04
CA TRP A 90 3.96 -1.32 9.58
C TRP A 90 3.76 -2.72 9.03
N VAL A 91 3.08 -2.81 7.90
CA VAL A 91 3.08 -4.00 7.06
C VAL A 91 3.75 -3.69 5.73
N VAL A 92 4.65 -4.58 5.31
CA VAL A 92 5.35 -4.50 4.02
C VAL A 92 5.31 -5.85 3.30
N PRO A 93 5.06 -5.88 1.97
CA PRO A 93 5.07 -7.12 1.22
C PRO A 93 6.48 -7.55 0.83
N THR A 94 6.72 -8.85 0.88
CA THR A 94 7.79 -9.55 0.16
C THR A 94 7.17 -10.45 -0.89
N ARG A 95 8.03 -11.09 -1.69
CA ARG A 95 7.60 -12.04 -2.71
C ARG A 95 6.85 -13.25 -2.16
N ASP A 96 7.05 -13.63 -0.91
CA ASP A 96 6.53 -14.85 -0.29
C ASP A 96 5.85 -14.62 1.07
N SER A 97 5.81 -13.37 1.54
CA SER A 97 5.29 -13.06 2.86
C SER A 97 4.77 -11.63 2.99
N LEU A 98 4.02 -11.38 4.06
CA LEU A 98 3.79 -10.05 4.60
C LEU A 98 4.61 -9.92 5.88
N LEU A 99 5.49 -8.93 5.95
CA LEU A 99 6.29 -8.65 7.14
C LEU A 99 5.63 -7.57 7.98
N PHE A 100 5.58 -7.81 9.28
CA PHE A 100 5.08 -6.87 10.27
C PHE A 100 6.29 -6.26 10.98
N LEU A 101 6.46 -4.96 10.83
CA LEU A 101 7.54 -4.20 11.43
C LEU A 101 7.00 -3.42 12.62
N ASP A 102 7.82 -3.24 13.67
CA ASP A 102 7.53 -2.27 14.72
C ASP A 102 7.75 -0.82 14.24
N GLU A 103 7.46 0.14 15.11
CA GLU A 103 7.69 1.56 14.85
C GLU A 103 9.16 1.85 14.46
N GLN A 104 10.13 1.07 14.97
CA GLN A 104 11.55 1.16 14.63
C GLN A 104 11.96 0.37 13.37
N LEU A 105 10.99 -0.07 12.58
CA LEU A 105 11.17 -0.84 11.34
C LEU A 105 11.89 -2.18 11.53
N GLN A 106 11.85 -2.76 12.73
CA GLN A 106 12.35 -4.10 13.01
C GLN A 106 11.24 -5.13 12.81
N VAL A 107 11.59 -6.29 12.25
CA VAL A 107 10.62 -7.37 12.02
C VAL A 107 10.13 -7.94 13.34
N LYS A 108 8.85 -7.76 13.65
CA LYS A 108 8.16 -8.39 14.79
C LYS A 108 7.67 -9.78 14.45
N SER A 109 7.09 -9.93 13.26
CA SER A 109 6.51 -11.18 12.78
C SER A 109 6.43 -11.20 11.26
N GLN A 110 6.16 -12.39 10.72
CA GLN A 110 5.99 -12.66 9.31
C GLN A 110 4.75 -13.53 9.12
N PHE A 111 3.98 -13.23 8.10
CA PHE A 111 2.89 -14.07 7.62
C PHE A 111 3.27 -14.64 6.25
N ASP A 112 3.41 -15.96 6.17
CA ASP A 112 3.66 -16.64 4.90
C ASP A 112 2.38 -16.65 4.06
N VAL A 113 2.48 -16.14 2.82
CA VAL A 113 1.32 -16.01 1.93
C VAL A 113 0.88 -17.36 1.33
N GLY A 114 1.63 -18.43 1.59
CA GLY A 114 1.33 -19.80 1.17
C GLY A 114 1.89 -20.14 -0.21
N GLU A 115 1.14 -20.92 -0.99
CA GLU A 115 1.55 -21.27 -2.35
C GLU A 115 1.45 -20.06 -3.29
N GLY A 116 2.49 -19.88 -4.11
CA GLY A 116 2.58 -18.79 -5.09
C GLY A 116 3.37 -17.58 -4.58
N GLU A 117 4.04 -16.91 -5.50
CA GLU A 117 4.83 -15.70 -5.23
C GLU A 117 4.02 -14.44 -5.56
N LEU A 118 4.04 -13.46 -4.66
CA LEU A 118 3.50 -12.11 -4.86
C LEU A 118 4.50 -11.28 -5.68
N ASN A 119 4.42 -11.35 -7.01
CA ASN A 119 5.38 -10.65 -7.87
C ASN A 119 5.04 -9.17 -8.05
N GLN A 120 3.76 -8.80 -8.01
CA GLN A 120 3.30 -7.44 -8.25
C GLN A 120 2.14 -7.10 -7.33
N GLN A 121 2.25 -5.98 -6.63
CA GLN A 121 1.13 -5.39 -5.93
C GLN A 121 0.34 -4.51 -6.90
N LEU A 122 -0.98 -4.68 -6.93
CA LEU A 122 -1.88 -3.87 -7.74
C LEU A 122 -2.33 -2.62 -6.99
N LYS A 123 -2.69 -2.78 -5.71
CA LYS A 123 -3.23 -1.71 -4.85
C LYS A 123 -2.94 -2.00 -3.38
N GLY A 124 -2.83 -0.95 -2.57
CA GLY A 124 -2.77 -1.01 -1.12
C GLY A 124 -3.48 0.20 -0.51
N VAL A 125 -4.31 -0.04 0.51
CA VAL A 125 -5.03 1.00 1.25
C VAL A 125 -4.99 0.69 2.75
N GLY A 126 -4.76 1.72 3.56
CA GLY A 126 -4.86 1.65 5.03
C GLY A 126 -6.02 2.50 5.53
N SER A 127 -6.57 2.15 6.70
CA SER A 127 -7.56 2.96 7.41
C SER A 127 -6.92 4.27 7.92
N VAL A 128 -7.74 5.25 8.31
CA VAL A 128 -7.25 6.57 8.76
C VAL A 128 -6.39 6.39 10.02
N ASP A 129 -6.82 5.52 10.92
CA ASP A 129 -6.17 5.22 12.19
C ASP A 129 -5.19 4.04 12.13
N GLY A 130 -5.02 3.40 10.96
CA GLY A 130 -4.15 2.23 10.79
C GLY A 130 -4.62 0.96 11.51
N SER A 131 -5.88 0.89 11.94
CA SER A 131 -6.48 -0.33 12.49
C SER A 131 -6.70 -1.42 11.43
N ALA A 132 -6.84 -1.04 10.16
CA ALA A 132 -7.06 -1.97 9.06
C ALA A 132 -6.21 -1.66 7.83
N VAL A 133 -5.83 -2.70 7.09
CA VAL A 133 -5.11 -2.60 5.82
C VAL A 133 -5.68 -3.59 4.82
N VAL A 134 -5.79 -3.19 3.55
CA VAL A 134 -6.13 -4.07 2.44
C VAL A 134 -5.07 -3.98 1.36
N LEU A 135 -4.49 -5.13 1.00
CA LEU A 135 -3.48 -5.27 -0.04
C LEU A 135 -3.99 -6.21 -1.13
N ASN A 136 -3.82 -5.84 -2.39
CA ASN A 136 -4.20 -6.67 -3.53
C ASN A 136 -3.01 -6.92 -4.44
N PHE A 137 -2.76 -8.18 -4.77
CA PHE A 137 -1.64 -8.65 -5.56
C PHE A 137 -2.11 -9.35 -6.82
N ASP A 138 -1.37 -9.16 -7.89
CA ASP A 138 -1.56 -9.92 -9.12
C ASP A 138 -1.02 -11.34 -8.94
N VAL A 139 -1.88 -12.33 -9.20
CA VAL A 139 -1.50 -13.74 -9.26
C VAL A 139 -2.00 -14.36 -10.58
N SER A 140 -2.21 -13.52 -11.59
CA SER A 140 -2.70 -13.93 -12.89
C SER A 140 -1.78 -14.92 -13.58
N ASP A 141 -2.41 -15.79 -14.36
CA ASP A 141 -1.73 -16.76 -15.22
C ASP A 141 -2.39 -16.79 -16.61
N GLN A 142 -2.04 -17.80 -17.40
CA GLN A 142 -2.58 -17.94 -18.76
C GLN A 142 -4.07 -18.29 -18.79
N ASP A 143 -4.57 -18.93 -17.74
CA ASP A 143 -5.95 -19.39 -17.63
C ASP A 143 -6.85 -18.35 -16.96
N ASN A 144 -6.28 -17.48 -16.12
CA ASN A 144 -6.97 -16.36 -15.49
C ASN A 144 -6.11 -15.09 -15.46
N SER A 145 -6.31 -14.24 -16.48
CA SER A 145 -5.53 -13.00 -16.68
C SER A 145 -5.82 -11.88 -15.67
N TYR A 146 -6.81 -12.06 -14.79
CA TYR A 146 -7.17 -11.08 -13.76
C TYR A 146 -7.17 -11.66 -12.35
N ALA A 147 -6.67 -12.90 -12.19
CA ALA A 147 -6.59 -13.51 -10.88
C ALA A 147 -5.78 -12.62 -9.94
N SER A 148 -6.34 -12.34 -8.79
CA SER A 148 -5.71 -11.51 -7.78
C SER A 148 -5.88 -12.15 -6.41
N ARG A 149 -4.98 -11.80 -5.50
CA ARG A 149 -5.05 -12.21 -4.11
C ARG A 149 -5.15 -10.98 -3.23
N LEU A 150 -6.22 -10.91 -2.47
CA LEU A 150 -6.49 -9.82 -1.54
C LEU A 150 -6.21 -10.29 -0.12
N PHE A 151 -5.45 -9.49 0.62
CA PHE A 151 -5.22 -9.67 2.05
C PHE A 151 -5.84 -8.48 2.78
N ALA A 152 -6.76 -8.77 3.70
CA ALA A 152 -7.31 -7.80 4.62
C ALA A 152 -6.77 -8.10 6.03
N LEU A 153 -6.23 -7.07 6.68
CA LEU A 153 -5.57 -7.15 7.97
C LEU A 153 -6.31 -6.26 8.96
N ASN A 154 -6.58 -6.77 10.15
CA ASN A 154 -7.19 -6.06 11.27
C ASN A 154 -6.79 -6.71 12.60
N ASP A 155 -7.41 -6.28 13.71
CA ASP A 155 -7.13 -6.82 15.05
C ASP A 155 -7.54 -8.29 15.24
N GLN A 156 -8.45 -8.82 14.41
CA GLN A 156 -8.87 -10.23 14.41
C GLN A 156 -7.89 -11.13 13.64
N GLY A 157 -7.06 -10.56 12.77
CA GLY A 157 -5.97 -11.25 12.09
C GLY A 157 -5.85 -10.89 10.61
N ILE A 158 -5.44 -11.87 9.82
CA ILE A 158 -5.20 -11.74 8.38
C ILE A 158 -6.18 -12.63 7.63
N HIS A 159 -6.97 -12.03 6.76
CA HIS A 159 -7.95 -12.69 5.91
C HIS A 159 -7.47 -12.67 4.46
N SER A 160 -7.41 -13.84 3.83
CA SER A 160 -6.95 -14.00 2.45
C SER A 160 -8.11 -14.39 1.54
N PHE A 161 -8.24 -13.69 0.42
CA PHE A 161 -9.28 -13.94 -0.58
C PHE A 161 -8.65 -14.14 -1.96
N SER A 162 -9.07 -15.20 -2.65
CA SER A 162 -8.75 -15.40 -4.06
C SER A 162 -9.85 -14.79 -4.90
N ILE A 163 -9.48 -13.85 -5.77
CA ILE A 163 -10.42 -13.09 -6.60
C ILE A 163 -10.12 -13.43 -8.05
N THR A 164 -11.16 -13.76 -8.82
CA THR A 164 -11.03 -14.06 -10.26
C THR A 164 -11.31 -12.86 -11.14
N ASP A 165 -11.96 -11.85 -10.60
CA ASP A 165 -12.35 -10.62 -11.28
C ASP A 165 -11.38 -9.47 -10.99
N TYR A 166 -11.42 -8.43 -11.84
CA TYR A 166 -10.57 -7.27 -11.63
C TYR A 166 -11.04 -6.43 -10.43
N VAL A 167 -10.19 -6.23 -9.42
CA VAL A 167 -10.49 -5.34 -8.29
C VAL A 167 -10.27 -3.88 -8.69
N SER A 168 -11.37 -3.16 -8.86
CA SER A 168 -11.39 -1.78 -9.34
C SER A 168 -11.17 -0.74 -8.24
N SER A 169 -11.71 -0.96 -7.05
CA SER A 169 -11.58 -0.05 -5.89
C SER A 169 -11.57 -0.84 -4.59
N MET A 170 -10.92 -0.31 -3.55
CA MET A 170 -10.85 -0.92 -2.22
C MET A 170 -10.84 0.17 -1.16
N ARG A 171 -11.35 -0.12 0.03
CA ARG A 171 -11.26 0.71 1.23
C ARG A 171 -11.04 -0.18 2.46
N ALA A 172 -10.11 0.24 3.30
CA ALA A 172 -9.94 -0.27 4.67
C ALA A 172 -10.59 0.72 5.64
N CYS A 173 -11.25 0.21 6.67
CA CYS A 173 -12.12 0.99 7.54
C CYS A 173 -11.59 1.00 8.98
N ASP A 174 -11.79 2.09 9.71
CA ASP A 174 -11.29 2.24 11.07
C ASP A 174 -11.95 1.25 12.06
N ASP A 175 -13.11 0.69 11.71
CA ASP A 175 -13.81 -0.35 12.48
C ASP A 175 -13.27 -1.78 12.23
N GLY A 176 -12.18 -1.93 11.46
CA GLY A 176 -11.61 -3.23 11.11
C GLY A 176 -12.25 -3.91 9.90
N SER A 177 -13.31 -3.32 9.33
CA SER A 177 -13.96 -3.83 8.12
C SER A 177 -13.23 -3.43 6.84
N ALA A 178 -13.61 -4.04 5.72
CA ALA A 178 -13.08 -3.69 4.41
C ALA A 178 -14.19 -3.77 3.34
N THR A 179 -14.08 -2.94 2.31
CA THR A 179 -15.01 -2.98 1.17
C THR A 179 -14.21 -2.89 -0.12
N TRP A 180 -14.56 -3.70 -1.12
CA TRP A 180 -13.96 -3.61 -2.45
C TRP A 180 -15.00 -3.81 -3.55
N LEU A 181 -14.64 -3.33 -4.73
CA LEU A 181 -15.46 -3.42 -5.92
C LEU A 181 -14.69 -4.25 -6.96
N THR A 182 -15.24 -5.40 -7.33
CA THR A 182 -14.78 -6.22 -8.44
C THR A 182 -15.52 -5.82 -9.72
N LYS A 183 -14.91 -6.11 -10.86
CA LYS A 183 -15.53 -6.01 -12.17
C LYS A 183 -15.31 -7.30 -12.93
N ALA A 184 -16.41 -8.01 -13.21
CA ALA A 184 -16.41 -9.19 -14.04
C ALA A 184 -15.94 -8.84 -15.46
N THR A 185 -15.05 -9.65 -16.02
CA THR A 185 -14.42 -9.38 -17.31
C THR A 185 -15.36 -9.64 -18.48
N ASP A 186 -16.22 -10.64 -18.32
CA ASP A 186 -17.05 -11.18 -19.40
C ASP A 186 -18.37 -10.43 -19.52
N SER A 187 -19.07 -10.23 -18.39
CA SER A 187 -20.34 -9.50 -18.36
C SER A 187 -20.15 -7.99 -18.15
N GLY A 188 -19.06 -7.58 -17.51
CA GLY A 188 -18.88 -6.21 -17.05
C GLY A 188 -19.65 -5.88 -15.77
N ASP A 189 -20.32 -6.86 -15.16
CA ASP A 189 -21.03 -6.70 -13.88
C ASP A 189 -20.06 -6.32 -12.76
N LEU A 190 -20.58 -5.64 -11.75
CA LEU A 190 -19.78 -5.19 -10.62
C LEU A 190 -20.13 -6.01 -9.38
N GLY A 191 -19.15 -6.63 -8.74
CA GLY A 191 -19.32 -7.24 -7.42
C GLY A 191 -18.92 -6.23 -6.35
N LEU A 192 -19.89 -5.69 -5.61
CA LEU A 192 -19.59 -4.91 -4.41
C LEU A 192 -19.49 -5.90 -3.24
N VAL A 193 -18.30 -6.00 -2.65
CA VAL A 193 -18.02 -6.93 -1.56
C VAL A 193 -17.74 -6.16 -0.28
N ARG A 194 -18.40 -6.56 0.80
CA ARG A 194 -18.19 -6.05 2.16
C ARG A 194 -17.70 -7.17 3.05
N MET A 195 -16.58 -6.95 3.71
CA MET A 195 -16.01 -7.82 4.71
C MET A 195 -16.23 -7.20 6.08
N ASP A 196 -16.81 -7.94 7.02
CA ASP A 196 -16.89 -7.51 8.41
C ASP A 196 -15.55 -7.71 9.14
N PRO A 197 -15.39 -7.20 10.38
CA PRO A 197 -14.14 -7.35 11.12
C PRO A 197 -13.72 -8.81 11.38
N SER A 198 -14.65 -9.77 11.35
CA SER A 198 -14.34 -11.20 11.53
C SER A 198 -13.82 -11.87 10.26
N GLY A 199 -13.86 -11.16 9.11
CA GLY A 199 -13.45 -11.65 7.81
C GLY A 199 -14.56 -12.29 7.00
N ASP A 200 -15.79 -12.33 7.53
CA ASP A 200 -16.94 -12.83 6.80
C ASP A 200 -17.32 -11.83 5.72
N THR A 201 -17.56 -12.34 4.50
CA THR A 201 -17.85 -11.52 3.34
C THR A 201 -19.29 -11.65 2.90
N THR A 202 -19.82 -10.53 2.42
CA THR A 202 -21.08 -10.46 1.71
C THR A 202 -20.83 -9.77 0.38
N GLU A 203 -21.40 -10.32 -0.69
CA GLU A 203 -21.28 -9.77 -2.04
C GLU A 203 -22.66 -9.49 -2.63
N VAL A 204 -22.77 -8.40 -3.37
CA VAL A 204 -23.91 -8.08 -4.24
C VAL A 204 -23.41 -7.79 -5.64
N VAL A 205 -24.17 -8.26 -6.62
CA VAL A 205 -23.92 -7.97 -8.03
C VAL A 205 -24.74 -6.76 -8.41
N LEU A 206 -24.07 -5.72 -8.90
CA LEU A 206 -24.66 -4.49 -9.37
C LEU A 206 -24.60 -4.48 -10.90
N GLU A 207 -25.74 -4.18 -11.53
CA GLU A 207 -25.83 -3.99 -12.96
C GLU A 207 -25.12 -2.68 -13.35
N THR A 208 -24.13 -2.77 -14.23
CA THR A 208 -23.45 -1.59 -14.78
C THR A 208 -24.43 -0.80 -15.65
N PRO A 209 -24.56 0.54 -15.47
CA PRO A 209 -25.40 1.35 -16.35
C PRO A 209 -24.96 1.25 -17.83
N ASP A 210 -25.93 1.09 -18.73
CA ASP A 210 -25.70 0.94 -20.16
C ASP A 210 -24.90 2.11 -20.76
N GLY A 211 -23.92 1.80 -21.62
CA GLY A 211 -23.12 2.83 -22.32
C GLY A 211 -22.20 3.63 -21.38
N THR A 212 -21.85 3.07 -20.22
CA THR A 212 -20.98 3.73 -19.26
C THR A 212 -19.72 2.93 -18.93
N LYS A 213 -18.73 3.62 -18.36
CA LYS A 213 -17.45 3.05 -17.95
C LYS A 213 -17.07 3.51 -16.55
N LEU A 214 -17.00 2.55 -15.63
CA LEU A 214 -16.54 2.74 -14.25
C LEU A 214 -15.17 3.44 -14.17
N THR A 215 -15.03 4.35 -13.20
CA THR A 215 -13.77 4.99 -12.83
C THR A 215 -13.52 4.90 -11.32
N SER A 216 -12.37 4.37 -10.93
CA SER A 216 -11.97 4.31 -9.52
C SER A 216 -11.71 5.70 -8.92
N GLY A 217 -11.35 6.70 -9.73
CA GLY A 217 -10.98 8.03 -9.25
C GLY A 217 -12.15 8.86 -8.70
N ALA A 218 -13.39 8.45 -8.99
CA ALA A 218 -14.61 9.07 -8.49
C ALA A 218 -15.53 8.02 -7.84
N THR A 219 -14.93 6.98 -7.26
CA THR A 219 -15.66 5.91 -6.57
C THR A 219 -15.35 5.98 -5.07
N LEU A 220 -16.38 6.21 -4.27
CA LEU A 220 -16.37 6.15 -2.81
C LEU A 220 -17.04 4.84 -2.38
N LEU A 221 -16.28 3.96 -1.74
CA LEU A 221 -16.84 2.77 -1.11
C LEU A 221 -17.12 3.08 0.36
N GLY A 222 -18.35 2.90 0.81
CA GLY A 222 -18.76 3.10 2.19
C GLY A 222 -18.43 1.88 3.05
N CYS A 223 -17.98 2.12 4.28
CA CYS A 223 -17.79 1.09 5.30
C CYS A 223 -19.08 0.86 6.08
N SER A 224 -19.42 -0.39 6.40
CA SER A 224 -20.56 -0.72 7.26
C SER A 224 -21.89 -0.06 6.78
N GLU A 225 -22.42 0.91 7.52
CA GLU A 225 -23.67 1.62 7.18
C GLU A 225 -23.46 2.85 6.26
N GLU A 226 -22.21 3.23 5.97
CA GLU A 226 -21.93 4.36 5.10
C GLU A 226 -22.41 4.12 3.66
N GLY A 227 -22.90 5.19 3.03
CA GLY A 227 -23.26 5.20 1.63
C GLY A 227 -22.06 4.92 0.73
N SER A 228 -22.29 4.23 -0.39
CA SER A 228 -21.29 4.05 -1.44
C SER A 228 -21.75 4.76 -2.70
N TYR A 229 -20.81 5.39 -3.41
CA TYR A 229 -21.04 6.11 -4.65
C TYR A 229 -20.05 5.65 -5.70
N LEU A 230 -20.54 5.25 -6.87
CA LEU A 230 -19.73 4.72 -7.96
C LEU A 230 -19.70 5.73 -9.11
N GLY A 231 -18.50 6.10 -9.56
CA GLY A 231 -18.31 7.04 -10.67
C GLY A 231 -18.24 6.34 -12.02
N PHE A 232 -18.97 6.84 -13.00
CA PHE A 232 -19.00 6.33 -14.37
C PHE A 232 -18.87 7.44 -15.41
N TYR A 233 -18.02 7.23 -16.41
CA TYR A 233 -18.02 8.06 -17.60
C TYR A 233 -19.03 7.53 -18.61
N ASP A 234 -19.87 8.40 -19.17
CA ASP A 234 -20.71 8.04 -20.32
C ASP A 234 -19.92 8.00 -21.65
N ASP A 235 -20.57 7.61 -22.74
CA ASP A 235 -19.98 7.57 -24.08
C ASP A 235 -19.48 8.93 -24.60
N SER A 236 -19.99 10.04 -24.07
CA SER A 236 -19.50 11.40 -24.36
C SER A 236 -18.30 11.80 -23.49
N GLY A 237 -17.99 10.97 -22.49
CA GLY A 237 -16.93 11.16 -21.51
C GLY A 237 -17.31 12.15 -20.41
N ARG A 238 -18.60 12.40 -20.14
CA ARG A 238 -19.05 13.14 -18.95
C ARG A 238 -19.09 12.21 -17.76
N LEU A 239 -18.71 12.70 -16.58
CA LEU A 239 -18.71 11.92 -15.35
C LEU A 239 -20.05 12.02 -14.61
N HIS A 240 -20.59 10.87 -14.25
CA HIS A 240 -21.79 10.71 -13.43
C HIS A 240 -21.46 9.89 -12.19
N ALA A 241 -22.07 10.23 -11.05
CA ALA A 241 -22.02 9.42 -9.84
C ALA A 241 -23.36 8.72 -9.61
N TYR A 242 -23.28 7.44 -9.26
CA TYR A 242 -24.41 6.60 -8.93
C TYR A 242 -24.34 6.20 -7.47
N ALA A 243 -25.37 6.49 -6.71
CA ALA A 243 -25.50 6.01 -5.34
C ALA A 243 -25.86 4.52 -5.34
N VAL A 244 -25.28 3.78 -4.41
CA VAL A 244 -25.71 2.41 -4.08
C VAL A 244 -26.85 2.53 -3.07
N GLU A 245 -28.09 2.41 -3.55
CA GLU A 245 -29.31 2.54 -2.73
C GLU A 245 -29.92 1.17 -2.40
N GLY A 246 -30.61 1.07 -1.26
CA GLY A 246 -31.36 -0.11 -0.85
C GLY A 246 -30.83 -0.75 0.43
N SER A 247 -31.37 -1.93 0.76
CA SER A 247 -30.91 -2.74 1.88
C SER A 247 -30.27 -4.01 1.36
N TRP A 248 -29.15 -4.41 1.97
CA TRP A 248 -28.47 -5.63 1.58
C TRP A 248 -29.38 -6.87 1.68
N PRO A 249 -29.39 -7.79 0.70
CA PRO A 249 -28.60 -7.79 -0.55
C PRO A 249 -29.28 -7.09 -1.74
N ASP A 250 -30.49 -6.55 -1.59
CA ASP A 250 -31.31 -5.98 -2.66
C ASP A 250 -30.93 -4.52 -3.00
N VAL A 251 -29.63 -4.23 -3.09
CA VAL A 251 -29.14 -2.89 -3.45
C VAL A 251 -29.08 -2.69 -4.97
N VAL A 252 -29.20 -1.45 -5.41
CA VAL A 252 -29.19 -1.06 -6.82
C VAL A 252 -28.35 0.20 -7.04
N LEU A 253 -27.88 0.41 -8.27
CA LEU A 253 -27.30 1.67 -8.69
C LEU A 253 -28.39 2.61 -9.20
N LYS A 254 -28.36 3.84 -8.69
CA LYS A 254 -29.22 4.92 -9.16
C LYS A 254 -28.40 6.17 -9.38
N GLU A 255 -28.59 6.78 -10.53
CA GLU A 255 -27.92 8.03 -10.85
C GLU A 255 -28.31 9.08 -9.82
N ASP A 256 -27.29 9.71 -9.24
CA ASP A 256 -27.45 10.66 -8.15
C ASP A 256 -26.95 12.05 -8.56
N TRP A 257 -25.84 12.12 -9.29
CA TRP A 257 -25.19 13.39 -9.61
C TRP A 257 -24.46 13.40 -10.97
N ASP A 258 -24.81 14.35 -11.85
CA ASP A 258 -24.01 14.70 -13.04
C ASP A 258 -22.86 15.65 -12.62
N ILE A 259 -21.67 15.08 -12.44
CA ILE A 259 -20.44 15.82 -12.12
C ILE A 259 -19.94 16.59 -13.36
N GLY A 260 -20.25 16.09 -14.56
CA GLY A 260 -19.85 16.68 -15.83
C GLY A 260 -18.33 16.68 -16.02
N ASP A 261 -17.80 17.86 -16.35
CA ASP A 261 -16.36 18.08 -16.59
C ASP A 261 -15.63 18.68 -15.38
N LEU A 262 -16.29 18.74 -14.22
CA LEU A 262 -15.70 19.31 -12.99
C LEU A 262 -14.59 18.43 -12.41
N PHE A 263 -14.65 17.12 -12.68
CA PHE A 263 -13.58 16.20 -12.32
C PHE A 263 -12.64 16.02 -13.52
N PRO A 264 -11.34 16.29 -13.38
CA PRO A 264 -10.41 16.18 -14.49
C PRO A 264 -10.33 14.73 -14.97
N LYS A 265 -10.34 14.54 -16.29
CA LYS A 265 -10.09 13.25 -16.92
C LYS A 265 -8.66 12.85 -16.61
N THR A 266 -8.49 12.09 -15.53
CA THR A 266 -7.15 11.68 -15.09
C THR A 266 -6.42 10.95 -16.22
N GLU A 267 -5.29 11.52 -16.65
CA GLU A 267 -4.45 10.90 -17.66
C GLU A 267 -4.02 9.50 -17.19
N LYS A 268 -4.03 8.55 -18.13
CA LYS A 268 -3.68 7.16 -17.83
C LYS A 268 -2.22 7.08 -17.36
N GLY A 269 -2.02 6.46 -16.20
CA GLY A 269 -0.74 5.82 -15.85
C GLY A 269 0.38 6.69 -15.25
N GLN A 270 0.09 7.79 -14.55
CA GLN A 270 1.17 8.72 -14.13
C GLN A 270 1.39 8.90 -12.61
N MET A 271 0.55 8.38 -11.71
CA MET A 271 0.84 8.39 -10.26
C MET A 271 0.28 7.16 -9.57
N ASN A 272 0.95 6.67 -8.52
CA ASN A 272 0.32 5.86 -7.47
C ASN A 272 -0.91 6.62 -6.98
N ARG A 273 -2.09 6.24 -7.49
CA ARG A 273 -3.35 6.95 -7.25
C ARG A 273 -3.79 6.65 -5.82
N SER A 274 -3.33 7.46 -4.87
CA SER A 274 -3.87 7.44 -3.52
C SER A 274 -5.15 8.27 -3.47
N PHE A 275 -6.17 7.66 -2.89
CA PHE A 275 -7.44 8.28 -2.57
C PHE A 275 -7.74 7.99 -1.12
N GLN A 276 -8.53 8.85 -0.50
CA GLN A 276 -8.94 8.66 0.89
C GLN A 276 -10.36 9.16 1.07
N VAL A 277 -11.12 8.45 1.91
CA VAL A 277 -12.46 8.86 2.29
C VAL A 277 -12.40 9.45 3.69
N LEU A 278 -12.82 10.71 3.84
CA LEU A 278 -12.94 11.39 5.13
C LEU A 278 -14.30 12.08 5.19
N ASP A 279 -15.07 11.83 6.25
CA ASP A 279 -16.41 12.39 6.49
C ASP A 279 -17.33 12.31 5.25
N GLY A 280 -17.40 11.15 4.61
CA GLY A 280 -18.27 10.93 3.44
C GLY A 280 -17.78 11.59 2.14
N LYS A 281 -16.57 12.19 2.13
CA LYS A 281 -15.99 12.83 0.94
C LYS A 281 -14.81 12.03 0.43
N LEU A 282 -14.70 11.91 -0.89
CA LEU A 282 -13.56 11.28 -1.56
C LEU A 282 -12.51 12.35 -1.89
N TYR A 283 -11.33 12.22 -1.31
CA TYR A 283 -10.18 13.07 -1.58
C TYR A 283 -9.19 12.35 -2.49
N SER A 284 -8.59 13.09 -3.41
CA SER A 284 -7.49 12.61 -4.23
C SER A 284 -6.51 13.72 -4.56
N PHE A 285 -5.28 13.35 -4.88
CA PHE A 285 -4.27 14.28 -5.37
C PHE A 285 -4.03 14.07 -6.86
N LEU A 286 -4.09 15.18 -7.58
CA LEU A 286 -3.96 15.23 -9.02
C LEU A 286 -2.50 15.52 -9.41
N HIS A 287 -2.09 15.03 -10.58
CA HIS A 287 -0.72 15.18 -11.08
C HIS A 287 -0.32 16.66 -11.25
N GLU A 288 -1.28 17.54 -11.49
CA GLU A 288 -1.09 18.99 -11.57
C GLU A 288 -0.80 19.65 -10.21
N GLY A 289 -0.61 18.86 -9.15
CA GLY A 289 -0.23 19.33 -7.83
C GLY A 289 -1.40 19.86 -7.01
N ARG A 290 -2.60 19.31 -7.14
CA ARG A 290 -3.82 19.80 -6.49
C ARG A 290 -4.52 18.69 -5.72
N VAL A 291 -5.14 19.05 -4.60
CA VAL A 291 -6.13 18.19 -3.93
C VAL A 291 -7.50 18.48 -4.53
N ILE A 292 -8.23 17.42 -4.87
CA ILE A 292 -9.64 17.45 -5.24
C ILE A 292 -10.45 16.68 -4.21
N ALA A 293 -11.63 17.18 -3.88
CA ALA A 293 -12.60 16.49 -3.04
C ALA A 293 -13.96 16.42 -3.73
N LEU A 294 -14.56 15.25 -3.72
CA LEU A 294 -15.95 15.01 -4.15
C LEU A 294 -16.81 14.82 -2.90
N ASP A 295 -17.77 15.72 -2.71
CA ASP A 295 -18.82 15.60 -1.71
C ASP A 295 -20.08 15.08 -2.39
N PHE A 296 -20.29 13.76 -2.30
CA PHE A 296 -21.42 13.10 -2.95
C PHE A 296 -22.76 13.42 -2.29
N GLU A 297 -22.77 13.79 -1.01
CA GLU A 297 -24.03 14.13 -0.33
C GLU A 297 -24.53 15.53 -0.70
N ASN A 298 -23.60 16.48 -0.86
CA ASN A 298 -23.93 17.87 -1.18
C ASN A 298 -23.80 18.21 -2.67
N HIS A 299 -23.34 17.27 -3.51
CA HIS A 299 -23.09 17.45 -4.94
C HIS A 299 -22.11 18.59 -5.22
N GLU A 300 -21.03 18.65 -4.43
CA GLU A 300 -20.01 19.69 -4.53
C GLU A 300 -18.64 19.11 -4.94
N VAL A 301 -17.96 19.81 -5.84
CA VAL A 301 -16.55 19.57 -6.16
C VAL A 301 -15.72 20.69 -5.56
N TYR A 302 -14.76 20.33 -4.72
CA TYR A 302 -13.73 21.25 -4.25
C TYR A 302 -12.40 20.94 -4.92
N GLN A 303 -11.70 21.98 -5.37
CA GLN A 303 -10.34 21.86 -5.91
C GLN A 303 -9.45 22.94 -5.29
N SER A 304 -8.32 22.53 -4.73
CA SER A 304 -7.34 23.44 -4.16
C SER A 304 -6.63 24.27 -5.25
N GLU A 305 -5.92 25.32 -4.85
CA GLU A 305 -4.86 25.90 -5.68
C GLU A 305 -3.71 24.89 -5.95
N VAL A 306 -2.77 25.24 -6.83
CA VAL A 306 -1.57 24.40 -7.04
C VAL A 306 -0.72 24.44 -5.78
N LEU A 307 -0.46 23.27 -5.21
CA LEU A 307 0.22 23.11 -3.93
C LEU A 307 1.73 22.88 -4.09
N LEU A 308 2.13 22.30 -5.22
CA LEU A 308 3.53 22.01 -5.49
C LEU A 308 4.26 23.24 -6.07
N PRO A 309 5.56 23.42 -5.75
CA PRO A 309 6.36 24.45 -6.40
C PRO A 309 6.39 24.28 -7.93
N PRO A 310 6.52 25.39 -8.67
CA PRO A 310 6.74 25.30 -10.12
C PRO A 310 8.02 24.49 -10.41
N ASP A 311 8.07 23.86 -11.57
CA ASP A 311 9.21 23.04 -12.05
C ASP A 311 9.47 21.74 -11.27
N THR A 312 8.49 21.25 -10.54
CA THR A 312 8.52 19.92 -9.90
C THR A 312 7.59 18.94 -10.61
N ASN A 313 7.94 17.66 -10.59
CA ASN A 313 7.15 16.54 -11.07
C ASN A 313 6.85 15.60 -9.91
N PRO A 314 5.58 15.32 -9.58
CA PRO A 314 5.27 14.32 -8.56
C PRO A 314 5.60 12.92 -9.06
N VAL A 315 6.28 12.14 -8.21
CA VAL A 315 6.75 10.78 -8.48
C VAL A 315 5.90 9.76 -7.72
N SER A 316 5.54 10.07 -6.48
CA SER A 316 4.63 9.26 -5.68
C SER A 316 3.80 10.14 -4.76
N ALA A 317 2.65 9.61 -4.35
CA ALA A 317 1.78 10.21 -3.35
C ALA A 317 1.35 9.12 -2.37
N THR A 318 1.31 9.47 -1.09
CA THR A 318 0.93 8.57 0.00
C THR A 318 -0.04 9.30 0.90
N VAL A 319 -1.21 8.70 1.14
CA VAL A 319 -2.14 9.22 2.16
C VAL A 319 -1.87 8.49 3.47
N ASP A 320 -1.83 9.25 4.56
CA ASP A 320 -1.77 8.74 5.92
C ASP A 320 -2.57 9.65 6.85
N GLY A 321 -3.60 9.05 7.45
CA GLY A 321 -4.64 9.77 8.17
C GLY A 321 -5.35 10.79 7.29
N GLU A 322 -5.30 12.06 7.72
CA GLU A 322 -5.93 13.20 7.04
C GLU A 322 -4.97 14.00 6.14
N ASN A 323 -3.75 13.49 5.92
CA ASN A 323 -2.71 14.18 5.18
C ASN A 323 -2.26 13.36 3.98
N ILE A 324 -1.73 14.06 2.98
CA ILE A 324 -1.06 13.46 1.85
C ILE A 324 0.39 13.93 1.77
N TYR A 325 1.28 12.98 1.49
CA TYR A 325 2.71 13.16 1.36
C TYR A 325 3.11 12.85 -0.07
N VAL A 326 3.64 13.85 -0.76
CA VAL A 326 3.94 13.79 -2.19
C VAL A 326 5.44 13.91 -2.37
N VAL A 327 6.06 12.89 -2.97
CA VAL A 327 7.46 12.96 -3.36
C VAL A 327 7.54 13.58 -4.74
N THR A 328 8.38 14.60 -4.90
CA THR A 328 8.64 15.23 -6.19
C THR A 328 10.09 15.09 -6.61
N GLN A 329 10.31 15.19 -7.91
CA GLN A 329 11.61 15.36 -8.55
C GLN A 329 11.59 16.64 -9.39
N PRO A 330 12.71 17.38 -9.52
CA PRO A 330 12.79 18.49 -10.46
C PRO A 330 12.49 18.06 -11.91
N GLN A 331 11.79 18.90 -12.68
CA GLN A 331 11.43 18.64 -14.08
C GLN A 331 12.62 18.32 -14.99
N GLY A 332 13.80 18.85 -14.66
CA GLY A 332 15.05 18.52 -15.36
C GLY A 332 15.59 17.11 -15.11
N GLY A 333 14.90 16.28 -14.31
CA GLY A 333 15.32 14.92 -13.96
C GLY A 333 16.52 14.88 -13.02
N ALA A 334 16.78 15.97 -12.29
CA ALA A 334 17.86 16.01 -11.30
C ALA A 334 17.64 14.95 -10.21
N ARG A 335 18.74 14.42 -9.67
CA ARG A 335 18.72 13.42 -8.60
C ARG A 335 18.49 14.05 -7.23
N GLU A 336 17.39 14.79 -7.13
CA GLU A 336 16.92 15.44 -5.92
C GLU A 336 15.47 15.03 -5.73
N LEU A 337 15.13 14.45 -4.57
CA LEU A 337 13.76 14.09 -4.23
C LEU A 337 13.32 14.87 -3.01
N ARG A 338 12.12 15.44 -3.05
CA ARG A 338 11.56 16.21 -1.95
C ARG A 338 10.22 15.67 -1.53
N VAL A 339 9.99 15.54 -0.23
CA VAL A 339 8.68 15.19 0.35
C VAL A 339 7.93 16.47 0.70
N HIS A 340 6.72 16.61 0.17
CA HIS A 340 5.81 17.70 0.49
C HIS A 340 4.61 17.14 1.27
N SER A 341 4.21 17.80 2.34
CA SER A 341 3.06 17.41 3.16
C SER A 341 1.92 18.40 2.99
N PHE A 342 0.71 17.87 2.82
CA PHE A 342 -0.50 18.67 2.67
C PHE A 342 -1.65 18.06 3.49
N SER A 343 -2.41 18.90 4.18
CA SER A 343 -3.72 18.50 4.70
C SER A 343 -4.67 18.25 3.52
N LEU A 344 -5.48 17.20 3.60
CA LEU A 344 -6.54 16.96 2.61
C LEU A 344 -7.69 17.97 2.75
N ARG A 345 -7.96 18.46 3.98
CA ARG A 345 -9.08 19.35 4.30
C ARG A 345 -8.75 20.84 4.10
N ASP A 346 -7.58 21.28 4.54
CA ASP A 346 -7.08 22.66 4.38
C ASP A 346 -5.71 22.67 3.69
N PRO A 347 -5.63 22.25 2.40
CA PRO A 347 -4.36 22.18 1.69
C PRO A 347 -3.78 23.57 1.47
N ARG A 348 -2.49 23.73 1.73
CA ARG A 348 -1.73 24.97 1.51
C ARG A 348 -0.51 24.71 0.63
N PRO A 349 -0.06 25.69 -0.18
CA PRO A 349 1.16 25.55 -0.97
C PRO A 349 2.38 25.20 -0.11
N SER A 350 3.26 24.38 -0.67
CA SER A 350 4.46 23.94 0.04
C SER A 350 5.56 25.00 0.07
N ASP A 351 6.24 25.13 1.21
CA ASP A 351 7.40 26.01 1.40
C ASP A 351 8.74 25.37 0.99
N GLY A 352 8.73 24.36 0.12
CA GLY A 352 9.95 23.77 -0.46
C GLY A 352 10.25 22.32 -0.07
N GLY A 353 9.41 21.71 0.76
CA GLY A 353 9.48 20.28 1.11
C GLY A 353 10.77 19.84 1.83
N PHE A 354 10.76 18.61 2.32
CA PHE A 354 11.89 17.97 2.97
C PHE A 354 12.77 17.24 1.94
N LEU A 355 14.09 17.45 1.96
CA LEU A 355 15.02 16.83 1.00
C LEU A 355 15.38 15.41 1.45
N LEU A 356 15.13 14.41 0.59
CA LEU A 356 15.61 13.03 0.80
C LEU A 356 17.08 12.92 0.39
N GLU A 357 17.96 13.55 1.17
CA GLU A 357 19.39 13.63 0.89
C GLU A 357 20.00 12.23 0.82
N GLY A 358 20.77 11.96 -0.25
CA GLY A 358 21.43 10.67 -0.45
C GLY A 358 20.53 9.51 -0.85
N PHE A 359 19.21 9.69 -1.02
CA PHE A 359 18.26 8.61 -1.35
C PHE A 359 18.68 7.74 -2.55
N PHE A 360 19.22 8.35 -3.59
CA PHE A 360 19.67 7.64 -4.79
C PHE A 360 20.87 6.71 -4.57
N SER A 361 21.49 6.76 -3.38
CA SER A 361 22.58 5.86 -2.96
C SER A 361 22.07 4.64 -2.20
N LEU A 362 20.78 4.57 -1.85
CA LEU A 362 20.17 3.41 -1.17
C LEU A 362 20.26 2.10 -1.98
N PRO A 363 19.93 2.06 -3.28
CA PRO A 363 19.90 0.77 -3.97
C PRO A 363 21.29 0.18 -4.16
N HIS A 364 21.45 -1.05 -3.68
CA HIS A 364 22.57 -1.92 -3.97
C HIS A 364 22.17 -2.88 -5.09
N SER A 365 22.87 -2.86 -6.23
CA SER A 365 22.76 -3.91 -7.25
C SER A 365 24.15 -4.39 -7.64
N GLU A 366 24.32 -5.71 -7.74
CA GLU A 366 25.51 -6.32 -8.33
C GLU A 366 25.58 -6.11 -9.85
N ARG A 367 24.53 -5.56 -10.48
CA ARG A 367 24.45 -5.26 -11.92
C ARG A 367 23.89 -3.86 -12.19
N GLY A 368 24.73 -3.00 -12.76
CA GLY A 368 24.36 -1.66 -13.24
C GLY A 368 24.48 -0.55 -12.19
N ASN A 369 24.04 0.66 -12.55
CA ASN A 369 23.86 1.79 -11.64
C ASN A 369 22.35 1.89 -11.31
N PRO A 370 21.82 1.04 -10.41
CA PRO A 370 20.42 1.13 -10.04
C PRO A 370 20.16 2.49 -9.38
N TYR A 371 18.96 3.01 -9.56
CA TYR A 371 18.44 4.08 -8.73
C TYR A 371 17.08 3.63 -8.22
N ALA A 372 16.69 4.07 -7.03
CA ALA A 372 15.44 3.68 -6.40
C ALA A 372 14.38 4.75 -6.66
N VAL A 373 13.12 4.35 -6.62
CA VAL A 373 11.97 5.26 -6.60
C VAL A 373 11.19 4.99 -5.31
N PRO A 374 10.85 6.03 -4.53
CA PRO A 374 10.00 5.85 -3.36
C PRO A 374 8.55 5.64 -3.80
N HIS A 375 7.93 4.55 -3.33
CA HIS A 375 6.52 4.23 -3.63
C HIS A 375 5.59 4.78 -2.56
N ASN A 376 5.98 4.64 -1.29
CA ASN A 376 5.30 5.28 -0.18
C ASN A 376 6.29 5.95 0.77
N VAL A 377 5.89 7.11 1.30
CA VAL A 377 6.64 7.87 2.29
C VAL A 377 5.68 8.39 3.35
N TYR A 378 6.04 8.19 4.61
CA TYR A 378 5.25 8.52 5.77
C TYR A 378 6.11 9.31 6.76
N PRO A 379 5.52 10.22 7.57
CA PRO A 379 6.24 10.73 8.71
C PRO A 379 6.58 9.55 9.64
N ALA A 380 7.78 9.56 10.22
CA ALA A 380 8.24 8.44 11.06
C ALA A 380 7.31 8.22 12.27
N ARG A 381 6.66 9.28 12.74
CA ARG A 381 5.71 9.26 13.86
C ARG A 381 4.35 9.83 13.44
N ARG A 382 3.30 9.41 14.16
CA ARG A 382 1.95 9.95 14.04
C ARG A 382 1.76 11.16 14.95
#